data_AF-A0A5R8UAP4-F1
#
_entry.id   AF-A0A5R8UAP4-F1
#
_cell.length_a   1.000
_cell.length_b   1.000
_cell.length_c   1.000
_cell.angle_alpha   90.00
_cell.angle_beta   90.00
_cell.angle_gamma   90.00
#
_symmetry.space_group_name_H-M   'P 1'
#
loop_
_entity.id
_entity.type
_entity.pdbx_description
1 polymer ?
#
loop_
_entity_poly.entity_id
_entity_poly.type
_entity_poly.pdbx_seq_one_letter_code
_entity_poly.pdbx_strand_id
1 'polypeptide(L)'
;MLKRLFAIILILSVLGCSVVDTSLEKNDLYNLSVYEDNIGGASVLVTVFANHGNSALVVRKIVQSRTASSTINIHVYLSLPMFADKGSPSQISYSVIVPADINKVTIGDDEQIIWVRSNE
;
A
#
# COMPACT_ATOMS: atom_id res chain seq x y z
N MET A 1 -10.34 -48.61 39.52
CA MET A 1 -10.53 -48.01 38.19
C MET A 1 -10.72 -46.51 38.35
N LEU A 2 -9.70 -45.69 38.09
CA LEU A 2 -9.86 -44.24 37.95
C LEU A 2 -9.06 -43.82 36.71
N LYS A 3 -9.67 -44.09 35.56
CA LYS A 3 -9.16 -43.72 34.25
C LYS A 3 -9.67 -42.31 33.95
N ARG A 4 -8.73 -41.45 33.55
CA ARG A 4 -8.91 -40.24 32.73
C ARG A 4 -9.53 -39.04 33.44
N LEU A 5 -8.68 -38.06 33.72
CA LEU A 5 -8.92 -36.71 33.21
C LEU A 5 -7.58 -35.98 33.01
N PHE A 6 -6.80 -36.45 32.03
CA PHE A 6 -5.87 -35.56 31.34
C PHE A 6 -6.74 -34.66 30.45
N ALA A 7 -7.23 -33.54 31.00
CA ALA A 7 -7.58 -32.38 30.21
C ALA A 7 -6.30 -31.54 30.20
N ILE A 8 -5.37 -31.80 29.28
CA ILE A 8 -5.27 -31.04 28.03
C ILE A 8 -5.69 -29.59 28.31
N ILE A 9 -4.81 -28.85 28.99
CA ILE A 9 -4.71 -27.41 28.78
C ILE A 9 -4.28 -27.29 27.32
N LEU A 10 -5.30 -27.25 26.46
CA LEU A 10 -5.15 -26.93 25.06
C LEU A 10 -4.56 -25.53 25.06
N ILE A 11 -3.26 -25.46 24.78
CA ILE A 11 -2.57 -24.26 24.35
C ILE A 11 -3.27 -23.87 23.03
N LEU A 12 -4.43 -23.25 23.16
CA LEU A 12 -5.09 -22.55 22.06
C LEU A 12 -4.24 -21.31 21.83
N SER A 13 -3.22 -21.54 21.00
CA SER A 13 -2.97 -20.69 19.85
C SER A 13 -3.04 -19.21 20.20
N VAL A 14 -1.99 -18.72 20.85
CA VAL A 14 -1.40 -17.45 20.39
C VAL A 14 -0.73 -17.77 19.05
N LEU A 15 -1.56 -18.13 18.05
CA LEU A 15 -1.27 -17.78 16.67
C LEU A 15 -1.13 -16.28 16.75
N GLY A 16 0.12 -15.81 16.72
CA GLY A 16 0.43 -14.39 16.82
C GLY A 16 -0.56 -13.64 15.97
N CYS A 17 -1.20 -12.60 16.53
CA CYS A 17 -2.05 -11.69 15.77
C CYS A 17 -1.33 -11.41 14.46
N SER A 18 -1.74 -12.09 13.38
CA SER A 18 -1.10 -11.89 12.10
C SER A 18 -1.56 -10.50 11.74
N VAL A 19 -0.60 -9.59 11.64
CA VAL A 19 -0.90 -8.26 11.12
C VAL A 19 -1.44 -8.51 9.72
N VAL A 20 -2.74 -8.28 9.53
CA VAL A 20 -3.35 -8.38 8.21
C VAL A 20 -2.95 -7.11 7.50
N ASP A 21 -1.78 -7.16 6.85
CA ASP A 21 -1.36 -6.13 5.92
C ASP A 21 -2.15 -6.35 4.65
N THR A 22 -3.15 -5.49 4.41
CA THR A 22 -3.85 -5.48 3.13
C THR A 22 -3.11 -4.52 2.20
N SER A 23 -2.61 -5.06 1.08
CA SER A 23 -2.11 -4.26 -0.04
C SER A 23 -3.30 -3.53 -0.66
N LEU A 24 -3.14 -2.23 -0.87
CA LEU A 24 -4.19 -1.42 -1.45
C LEU A 24 -4.19 -1.53 -2.97
N GLU A 25 -5.34 -1.92 -3.53
CA GLU A 25 -5.54 -1.94 -4.98
C GLU A 25 -6.11 -0.60 -5.46
N LYS A 26 -5.97 -0.30 -6.76
CA LYS A 26 -6.53 0.93 -7.34
C LYS A 26 -8.05 0.97 -7.19
N ASN A 27 -8.71 -0.18 -7.25
CA ASN A 27 -10.18 -0.28 -7.12
C ASN A 27 -10.70 0.07 -5.72
N ASP A 28 -9.83 0.05 -4.70
CA ASP A 28 -10.19 0.45 -3.33
C ASP A 28 -10.08 1.97 -3.12
N LEU A 29 -9.57 2.69 -4.12
CA LEU A 29 -9.36 4.13 -4.11
C LEU A 29 -10.56 4.91 -4.64
N TYR A 30 -10.97 5.90 -3.86
CA TYR A 30 -11.99 6.88 -4.20
C TYR A 30 -11.33 8.24 -4.45
N ASN A 31 -11.85 8.98 -5.42
CA ASN A 31 -11.36 10.32 -5.78
C ASN A 31 -9.84 10.33 -6.06
N LEU A 32 -9.34 9.33 -6.78
CA LEU A 32 -7.95 9.24 -7.18
C LEU A 32 -7.60 10.40 -8.13
N SER A 33 -6.67 11.25 -7.68
CA SER A 33 -6.07 12.32 -8.46
C SER A 33 -4.56 12.10 -8.53
N VAL A 34 -3.99 12.27 -9.71
CA VAL A 34 -2.56 12.15 -9.93
C VAL A 34 -2.07 13.41 -10.63
N TYR A 35 -1.06 14.03 -10.05
CA TYR A 35 -0.43 15.26 -10.55
C TYR A 35 1.01 14.97 -10.94
N GLU A 36 1.49 15.69 -11.94
CA GLU A 36 2.86 15.62 -12.42
C GLU A 36 3.48 17.01 -12.37
N ASP A 37 4.64 17.11 -11.71
CA ASP A 37 5.46 18.30 -11.71
C ASP A 37 6.83 17.97 -12.31
N ASN A 38 7.31 18.78 -13.25
CA ASN A 38 8.67 18.63 -13.78
C ASN A 38 9.69 19.16 -12.76
N ILE A 39 10.62 18.31 -12.33
CA ILE A 39 11.64 18.66 -11.32
C ILE A 39 13.05 18.75 -11.90
N GLY A 40 13.17 18.75 -13.23
CA GLY A 40 14.45 18.86 -13.96
C GLY A 40 15.06 17.51 -14.35
N GLY A 41 16.01 17.55 -15.28
CA GLY A 41 16.77 16.36 -15.71
C GLY A 41 15.92 15.23 -16.30
N ALA A 42 14.82 15.57 -17.00
CA ALA A 42 13.80 14.66 -17.51
C ALA A 42 13.08 13.79 -16.45
N SER A 43 13.33 14.07 -15.17
CA SER A 43 12.62 13.46 -14.05
C SER A 43 11.37 14.27 -13.71
N VAL A 44 10.34 13.57 -13.27
CA VAL A 44 9.08 14.19 -12.83
C VAL A 44 8.75 13.74 -11.41
N LEU A 45 8.11 14.60 -10.66
CA LEU A 45 7.50 14.27 -9.38
C LEU A 45 6.04 13.92 -9.65
N VAL A 46 5.66 12.67 -9.44
CA VAL A 46 4.27 12.22 -9.53
C VAL A 46 3.69 12.21 -8.13
N THR A 47 2.67 13.03 -7.89
CA THR A 47 1.97 13.11 -6.61
C THR A 47 0.60 12.47 -6.72
N VAL A 48 0.32 11.51 -5.86
CA VAL A 48 -0.92 10.72 -5.83
C VAL A 48 -1.72 11.13 -4.62
N PHE A 49 -2.98 11.50 -4.84
CA PHE A 49 -3.97 11.77 -3.80
C PHE A 49 -5.16 10.84 -3.99
N ALA A 50 -5.59 10.18 -2.91
CA ALA A 50 -6.80 9.38 -2.92
C ALA A 50 -7.37 9.23 -1.51
N ASN A 51 -8.62 8.78 -1.43
CA ASN A 51 -9.21 8.26 -0.19
C ASN A 51 -9.41 6.74 -0.34
N HIS A 52 -9.43 5.99 0.75
CA HIS A 52 -9.89 4.59 0.72
C HIS A 52 -11.16 4.42 1.55
N GLY A 53 -12.00 3.46 1.14
CA GLY A 53 -13.36 3.33 1.66
C GLY A 53 -13.46 2.74 3.07
N ASN A 54 -12.37 2.15 3.56
CA ASN A 54 -12.32 1.52 4.87
C ASN A 54 -11.69 2.46 5.91
N SER A 55 -12.48 3.36 6.48
CA SER A 55 -12.02 4.34 7.49
C SER A 55 -11.43 3.73 8.76
N ALA A 56 -11.59 2.42 8.98
CA ALA A 56 -10.99 1.70 10.09
C ALA A 56 -9.53 1.27 9.82
N LEU A 57 -9.06 1.35 8.57
CA LEU A 57 -7.69 1.07 8.20
C LEU A 57 -6.92 2.37 8.01
N VAL A 58 -5.61 2.33 8.22
CA VAL A 58 -4.73 3.48 7.99
C VAL A 58 -3.42 3.02 7.33
N VAL A 59 -2.75 3.96 6.67
CA VAL A 59 -1.47 3.69 6.01
C VAL A 59 -0.41 3.34 7.05
N ARG A 60 0.18 2.15 6.90
CA ARG A 60 1.31 1.66 7.71
C ARG A 60 2.63 1.85 6.98
N LYS A 61 2.68 1.47 5.70
CA LYS A 61 3.92 1.45 4.91
C LYS A 61 3.61 1.70 3.44
N ILE A 62 4.48 2.46 2.79
CA ILE A 62 4.52 2.60 1.34
C ILE A 62 5.85 2.01 0.85
N VAL A 63 5.79 1.09 -0.11
CA VAL A 63 6.96 0.48 -0.74
C VAL A 63 6.94 0.83 -2.21
N GLN A 64 8.07 1.30 -2.72
CA GLN A 64 8.27 1.58 -4.14
C GLN A 64 9.29 0.58 -4.68
N SER A 65 8.98 -0.02 -5.82
CA SER A 65 9.86 -1.01 -6.45
C SER A 65 9.79 -0.88 -7.97
N ARG A 66 10.88 -1.25 -8.64
CA ARG A 66 10.91 -1.33 -10.11
C ARG A 66 10.54 -2.75 -10.52
N THR A 67 9.39 -2.94 -11.16
CA THR A 67 8.88 -4.28 -11.55
C THR A 67 9.24 -4.65 -12.99
N ALA A 68 9.24 -3.65 -13.88
CA ALA A 68 9.72 -3.77 -15.25
C ALA A 68 10.74 -2.67 -15.58
N SER A 69 11.45 -2.83 -16.70
CA SER A 69 12.48 -1.87 -17.14
C SER A 69 11.96 -0.44 -17.35
N SER A 70 10.65 -0.19 -17.38
CA SER A 70 10.09 1.16 -17.52
C SER A 70 8.90 1.43 -16.59
N THR A 71 8.82 0.71 -15.46
CA THR A 71 7.68 0.81 -14.53
C THR A 71 8.14 0.82 -13.07
N ILE A 72 7.56 1.74 -12.29
CA ILE A 72 7.63 1.73 -10.83
C ILE A 72 6.28 1.25 -10.30
N ASN A 73 6.28 0.18 -9.49
CA ASN A 73 5.11 -0.26 -8.76
C ASN A 73 5.15 0.23 -7.31
N ILE A 74 3.98 0.64 -6.82
CA ILE A 74 3.80 1.18 -5.47
C ILE A 74 2.85 0.28 -4.69
N HIS A 75 3.33 -0.26 -3.58
CA HIS A 75 2.49 -0.97 -2.63
C HIS A 75 2.22 -0.09 -1.43
N VAL A 76 0.94 0.15 -1.15
CA VAL A 76 0.49 0.83 0.06
C VAL A 76 -0.13 -0.23 0.97
N TYR A 77 0.52 -0.49 2.10
CA TYR A 77 0.05 -1.46 3.09
C TYR A 77 -0.77 -0.75 4.15
N LEU A 78 -2.00 -1.24 4.33
CA LEU A 78 -2.95 -0.75 5.32
C LEU A 78 -3.04 -1.69 6.52
N SER A 79 -3.25 -1.13 7.71
CA SER A 79 -3.46 -1.91 8.94
C SER A 79 -4.44 -1.21 9.89
N LEU A 80 -4.96 -1.95 10.88
CA LEU A 80 -5.81 -1.38 11.93
C LEU A 80 -5.03 -0.39 12.81
N PRO A 81 -5.69 0.65 13.37
CA PRO A 81 -5.06 1.69 14.19
C PRO A 81 -4.36 1.19 15.45
N MET A 82 -4.61 -0.04 15.92
CA MET A 82 -3.82 -0.64 17.00
C MET A 82 -2.38 -0.98 16.58
N PHE A 83 -2.13 -1.11 15.26
CA PHE A 83 -0.85 -1.40 14.63
C PHE A 83 -0.26 -0.22 13.88
N ALA A 84 -0.97 0.91 13.84
CA ALA A 84 -0.52 2.11 13.18
C ALA A 84 -0.24 3.21 14.19
N ASP A 85 0.72 4.07 13.87
CA ASP A 85 1.01 5.23 14.68
C ASP A 85 -0.24 6.13 14.75
N LYS A 86 -0.62 6.53 15.95
CA LYS A 86 -1.82 7.32 16.25
C LYS A 86 -1.72 8.69 15.56
N GLY A 87 -2.13 8.76 14.31
CA GLY A 87 -2.00 9.95 13.46
C GLY A 87 -2.17 9.69 11.97
N SER A 88 -2.13 8.43 11.51
CA SER A 88 -2.26 8.12 10.09
C SER A 88 -3.66 8.41 9.55
N PRO A 89 -3.80 9.26 8.52
CA PRO A 89 -5.08 9.57 7.90
C PRO A 89 -5.58 8.42 7.01
N SER A 90 -6.90 8.35 6.79
CA SER A 90 -7.53 7.53 5.75
C SER A 90 -7.42 8.15 4.34
N GLN A 91 -6.82 9.34 4.27
CA GLN A 91 -6.41 9.98 3.03
C GLN A 91 -4.99 9.54 2.71
N ILE A 92 -4.76 9.19 1.46
CA ILE A 92 -3.46 8.80 0.94
C ILE A 92 -2.94 9.98 0.14
N SER A 93 -1.79 10.49 0.55
CA SER A 93 -1.03 11.51 -0.18
C SER A 93 0.44 11.11 -0.16
N TYR A 94 1.01 10.83 -1.32
CA TYR A 94 2.43 10.55 -1.45
C TYR A 94 2.95 11.01 -2.81
N SER A 95 4.25 11.28 -2.86
CA SER A 95 4.95 11.61 -4.09
C SER A 95 6.03 10.58 -4.40
N VAL A 96 6.21 10.30 -5.68
CA VAL A 96 7.30 9.46 -6.21
C VAL A 96 8.08 10.28 -7.23
N ILE A 97 9.41 10.24 -7.09
CA ILE A 97 10.29 10.77 -8.13
C ILE A 97 10.39 9.70 -9.21
N VAL A 98 9.97 10.04 -10.43
CA VAL A 98 9.96 9.17 -11.59
C VAL A 98 11.10 9.57 -12.53
N PRO A 99 12.17 8.76 -12.63
CA PRO A 99 13.28 9.00 -13.54
C PRO A 99 12.86 8.95 -15.01
N ALA A 100 13.72 9.49 -15.88
CA ALA A 100 13.45 9.64 -17.32
C ALA A 100 13.20 8.31 -18.06
N ASP A 101 13.76 7.20 -17.58
CA ASP A 101 13.61 5.86 -18.17
C ASP A 101 12.33 5.13 -17.71
N ILE A 102 11.53 5.75 -16.86
CA ILE A 102 10.25 5.21 -16.39
C ILE A 102 9.09 5.89 -17.12
N ASN A 103 8.22 5.07 -17.71
CA ASN A 103 7.10 5.51 -18.52
C ASN A 103 5.76 5.31 -17.81
N LYS A 104 5.72 4.56 -16.71
CA LYS A 104 4.49 4.21 -15.99
C LYS A 104 4.73 4.09 -14.49
N VAL A 105 3.71 4.45 -13.72
CA VAL A 105 3.58 4.14 -12.30
C VAL A 105 2.32 3.32 -12.09
N THR A 106 2.44 2.24 -11.35
CA THR A 106 1.37 1.30 -11.02
C THR A 106 1.19 1.22 -9.51
N ILE A 107 0.05 0.69 -9.07
CA ILE A 107 -0.25 0.45 -7.65
C ILE A 107 -0.78 -0.97 -7.44
N GLY A 108 -0.50 -1.51 -6.25
CA GLY A 108 -1.09 -2.75 -5.77
C GLY A 108 -0.41 -4.01 -6.30
N ASP A 109 -0.95 -5.15 -5.91
CA ASP A 109 -0.45 -6.47 -6.31
C ASP A 109 -0.81 -6.78 -7.78
N ASP A 110 -1.90 -6.19 -8.28
CA ASP A 110 -2.35 -6.32 -9.68
C ASP A 110 -1.65 -5.33 -10.64
N GLU A 111 -0.68 -4.54 -10.14
CA GLU A 111 0.08 -3.52 -10.90
C GLU A 111 -0.82 -2.59 -11.75
N GLN A 112 -1.90 -2.09 -11.15
CA GLN A 112 -2.86 -1.27 -11.87
C GLN A 112 -2.28 0.12 -12.17
N ILE A 113 -2.31 0.55 -13.44
CA ILE A 113 -1.71 1.82 -13.88
C ILE A 113 -2.43 3.01 -13.24
N ILE A 114 -1.66 3.90 -12.58
CA ILE A 114 -2.13 5.17 -12.02
C ILE A 114 -1.56 6.38 -12.73
N TRP A 115 -0.42 6.23 -13.42
CA TRP A 115 0.19 7.29 -14.21
C TRP A 115 0.92 6.71 -15.41
N VAL A 116 0.90 7.44 -16.52
CA VAL A 116 1.67 7.16 -17.73
C VAL A 116 2.35 8.46 -18.12
N ARG A 117 3.65 8.38 -18.45
CA ARG A 117 4.40 9.52 -18.96
C ARG A 117 3.74 9.99 -20.24
N SER A 118 3.44 11.29 -20.30
CA SER A 118 3.04 11.93 -21.55
C SER A 118 4.24 11.90 -22.49
N ASN A 119 4.19 11.04 -23.49
CA ASN A 119 5.14 11.12 -24.60
C ASN A 119 4.69 12.30 -25.46
N GLU A 120 5.40 13.42 -25.39
CA GLU A 120 5.32 14.44 -26.45
C GLU A 120 5.91 13.92 -27.76
#